data_AF-A0A7K0S1J2-F1
#
_entry.id   AF-A0A7K0S1J2-F1
#
_cell.length_a   1.000
_cell.length_b   1.000
_cell.length_c   1.000
_cell.angle_alpha   90.00
_cell.angle_beta   90.00
_cell.angle_gamma   90.00
#
_symmetry.space_group_name_H-M   'P 1'
#
loop_
_entity.id
_entity.type
_entity.pdbx_description
1 polymer ?
#
loop_
_entity_poly.entity_id
_entity_poly.type
_entity_poly.pdbx_seq_one_letter_code
_entity_poly.pdbx_strand_id
1 'polypeptide(L)'
;DELIHVVQHAAFIFLGINIWMALLGPLPKPSWFGTTAQFVYIVAVRLTGAVLGNVLIFGEVFYRVYDPGRADWNVGAASDQAMAGGLMMLEGSVLTICLLAWLFLKTAKQTDERQELVEFARGQGVELTDSRAARAVAAGRGEELRERILAGSFS
;
A
#
# COMPACT_ATOMS: atom_id res chain seq x y z
N ASP A 1 -4.86 5.97 31.43
CA ASP A 1 -6.18 6.46 31.01
C ASP A 1 -6.74 5.66 29.86
N GLU A 2 -7.89 5.01 30.09
CA GLU A 2 -8.61 4.16 29.14
C GLU A 2 -8.95 4.87 27.81
N LEU A 3 -9.25 6.17 27.87
CA LEU A 3 -9.51 7.02 26.70
C LEU A 3 -8.33 7.07 25.72
N ILE A 4 -7.10 7.21 26.21
CA ILE A 4 -5.90 7.26 25.36
C ILE A 4 -5.73 5.93 24.64
N HIS A 5 -5.98 4.82 25.34
CA HIS A 5 -5.89 3.48 24.78
C HIS A 5 -6.94 3.21 23.70
N VAL A 6 -8.18 3.67 23.91
CA VAL A 6 -9.27 3.56 22.92
C VAL A 6 -8.98 4.40 21.68
N VAL A 7 -8.51 5.64 21.87
CA VAL A 7 -8.13 6.53 20.74
C VAL A 7 -6.98 5.92 19.94
N GLN A 8 -5.99 5.32 20.62
CA GLN A 8 -4.89 4.63 19.97
C GLN A 8 -5.38 3.45 19.11
N HIS A 9 -6.27 2.59 19.64
CA HIS A 9 -6.84 1.47 18.89
C HIS A 9 -7.70 1.94 17.71
N ALA A 10 -8.52 2.97 17.91
CA ALA A 10 -9.30 3.57 16.84
C ALA A 10 -8.41 4.13 15.73
N ALA A 11 -7.30 4.79 16.09
CA ALA A 11 -6.32 5.29 15.13
C ALA A 11 -5.65 4.15 14.35
N PHE A 12 -5.27 3.06 15.00
CA PHE A 12 -4.69 1.90 14.32
C PHE A 12 -5.66 1.25 13.33
N ILE A 13 -6.92 1.09 13.72
CA ILE A 13 -7.97 0.55 12.83
C ILE A 13 -8.19 1.50 11.65
N PHE A 14 -8.34 2.80 11.91
CA PHE A 14 -8.56 3.80 10.88
C PHE A 14 -7.40 3.86 9.88
N LEU A 15 -6.16 3.90 10.36
CA LEU A 15 -4.97 3.91 9.52
C LEU A 15 -4.82 2.59 8.74
N GLY A 16 -5.13 1.45 9.36
CA GLY A 16 -5.15 0.15 8.68
C GLY A 16 -6.14 0.12 7.52
N ILE A 17 -7.38 0.57 7.75
CA ILE A 17 -8.40 0.71 6.70
C ILE A 17 -7.91 1.66 5.61
N ASN A 18 -7.31 2.80 5.98
CA ASN A 18 -6.79 3.78 5.02
C ASN A 18 -5.74 3.16 4.08
N ILE A 19 -4.79 2.39 4.61
CA ILE A 19 -3.74 1.73 3.83
C ILE A 19 -4.33 0.73 2.83
N TRP A 20 -5.20 -0.16 3.32
CA TRP A 20 -5.80 -1.19 2.46
C TRP A 20 -6.72 -0.59 1.40
N MET A 21 -7.52 0.41 1.75
CA MET A 21 -8.41 1.07 0.80
C MET A 21 -7.65 1.90 -0.24
N ALA A 22 -6.56 2.57 0.14
CA ALA A 22 -5.74 3.33 -0.81
C ALA A 22 -5.01 2.40 -1.81
N LEU A 23 -4.50 1.26 -1.35
CA LEU A 23 -3.70 0.35 -2.17
C LEU A 23 -4.55 -0.65 -2.96
N LEU A 24 -5.48 -1.34 -2.30
CA LEU A 24 -6.26 -2.45 -2.86
C LEU A 24 -7.77 -2.19 -2.93
N GLY A 25 -8.25 -1.07 -2.38
CA GLY A 25 -9.67 -0.77 -2.32
C GLY A 25 -10.32 -0.64 -3.72
N PRO A 26 -11.62 -0.98 -3.84
CA PRO A 26 -12.38 -0.85 -5.09
C PRO A 26 -12.72 0.61 -5.42
N LEU A 27 -12.34 1.55 -4.56
CA LEU A 27 -12.69 2.96 -4.72
C LEU A 27 -11.97 3.56 -5.94
N PRO A 28 -12.66 4.40 -6.73
CA PRO A 28 -12.03 5.10 -7.84
C PRO A 28 -10.89 5.96 -7.30
N LYS A 29 -9.67 5.63 -7.73
CA LYS A 29 -8.47 6.36 -7.31
C LYS A 29 -8.43 7.70 -8.04
N PRO A 30 -8.05 8.78 -7.36
CA PRO A 30 -7.82 10.07 -8.01
C PRO A 30 -6.80 9.94 -9.15
N SER A 31 -6.93 10.74 -10.20
CA SER A 31 -6.04 10.71 -11.37
C SER A 31 -4.57 11.00 -11.02
N TRP A 32 -4.32 11.75 -9.94
CA TRP A 32 -2.98 12.03 -9.43
C TRP A 32 -2.39 10.84 -8.63
N PHE A 33 -3.22 9.89 -8.18
CA PHE A 33 -2.80 8.75 -7.35
C PHE A 33 -2.34 7.55 -8.21
N GLY A 34 -1.39 7.81 -9.09
CA GLY A 34 -0.74 6.80 -9.92
C GLY A 34 0.30 5.96 -9.17
N THR A 35 1.10 5.18 -9.90
CA THR A 35 2.12 4.29 -9.34
C THR A 35 3.12 5.01 -8.43
N THR A 36 3.63 6.17 -8.85
CA THR A 36 4.60 6.94 -8.06
C THR A 36 4.01 7.40 -6.74
N ALA A 37 2.76 7.86 -6.75
CA ALA A 37 2.06 8.26 -5.53
C ALA A 37 1.83 7.06 -4.58
N GLN A 38 1.49 5.88 -5.13
CA GLN A 38 1.37 4.64 -4.35
C GLN A 38 2.70 4.22 -3.72
N PHE A 39 3.81 4.36 -4.45
CA PHE A 39 5.15 4.09 -3.93
C PHE A 39 5.49 5.03 -2.76
N VAL A 40 5.34 6.34 -2.96
CA VAL A 40 5.60 7.36 -1.93
C VAL A 40 4.71 7.11 -0.70
N TYR A 41 3.44 6.75 -0.92
CA TYR A 41 2.51 6.42 0.15
C TYR A 41 2.99 5.21 0.99
N ILE A 42 3.40 4.11 0.36
CA ILE A 42 3.94 2.92 1.05
C ILE A 42 5.18 3.31 1.89
N VAL A 43 6.09 4.11 1.32
CA VAL A 43 7.30 4.56 2.03
C VAL A 43 6.94 5.46 3.22
N ALA A 44 6.01 6.40 3.06
CA ALA A 44 5.58 7.29 4.14
C ALA A 44 4.94 6.52 5.30
N VAL A 45 4.08 5.53 4.98
CA VAL A 45 3.48 4.63 5.96
C VAL A 45 4.56 3.83 6.68
N ARG A 46 5.55 3.29 5.95
CA ARG A 46 6.66 2.54 6.53
C ARG A 46 7.49 3.39 7.50
N LEU A 47 7.84 4.61 7.12
CA LEU A 47 8.61 5.51 7.98
C LEU A 47 7.82 5.89 9.25
N THR A 48 6.52 6.16 9.11
CA THR A 48 5.65 6.46 10.25
C THR A 48 5.58 5.27 11.21
N GLY A 49 5.36 4.06 10.68
CA GLY A 49 5.39 2.83 11.46
C GLY A 49 6.76 2.60 12.10
N ALA A 50 7.85 2.87 11.40
CA ALA A 50 9.22 2.75 11.90
C ALA A 50 9.49 3.65 13.10
N VAL A 51 9.07 4.91 13.03
CA VAL A 51 9.17 5.85 14.16
C VAL A 51 8.39 5.32 15.36
N LEU A 52 7.14 4.89 15.15
CA LEU A 52 6.31 4.36 16.24
C LEU A 52 6.91 3.10 16.89
N GLY A 53 7.43 2.16 16.10
CA GLY A 53 8.08 0.96 16.66
C GLY A 53 9.37 1.30 17.42
N ASN A 54 10.18 2.25 16.93
CA ASN A 54 11.36 2.72 17.68
C ASN A 54 10.97 3.37 19.02
N VAL A 55 9.89 4.16 19.04
CA VAL A 55 9.34 4.73 20.28
C VAL A 55 8.89 3.64 21.24
N LEU A 56 8.32 2.54 20.76
CA LEU A 56 7.95 1.41 21.62
C LEU A 56 9.17 0.65 22.15
N ILE A 57 10.21 0.45 21.33
CA ILE A 57 11.43 -0.28 21.72
C ILE A 57 12.26 0.51 22.74
N PHE A 58 12.44 1.81 22.53
CA PHE A 58 13.37 2.64 23.29
C PHE A 58 12.70 3.64 24.24
N GLY A 59 11.37 3.81 24.14
CA GLY A 59 10.62 4.76 24.96
C GLY A 59 10.31 4.23 26.36
N GLU A 60 9.73 5.11 27.17
CA GLU A 60 9.25 4.76 28.50
C GLU A 60 8.17 3.67 28.45
N VAL A 61 8.02 2.89 29.52
CA VAL A 61 7.02 1.82 29.60
C VAL A 61 5.62 2.44 29.68
N PHE A 62 4.88 2.40 28.58
CA PHE A 62 3.52 2.91 28.47
C PHE A 62 2.48 1.97 29.12
N TYR A 63 2.80 0.67 29.18
CA TYR A 63 1.90 -0.38 29.67
C TYR A 63 2.21 -0.82 31.11
N ARG A 64 2.15 0.11 32.08
CA ARG A 64 2.26 -0.24 33.52
C ARG A 64 1.02 -0.95 34.09
N VAL A 65 -0.11 -0.95 33.38
CA VAL A 65 -1.41 -1.50 33.83
C VAL A 65 -1.44 -3.04 33.88
N TYR A 66 -0.49 -3.73 33.23
CA TYR A 66 -0.45 -5.20 33.18
C TYR A 66 0.23 -5.88 34.39
N ASP A 67 0.63 -5.13 35.42
CA ASP A 67 1.38 -5.66 36.58
C ASP A 67 0.70 -6.84 37.32
N PRO A 68 -0.63 -6.88 37.56
CA PRO A 68 -1.21 -7.93 38.41
C PRO A 68 -1.21 -9.34 37.80
N GLY A 69 -1.25 -9.46 36.46
CA GLY A 69 -1.31 -10.77 35.76
C GLY A 69 0.01 -11.25 35.18
N ARG A 70 1.09 -10.45 35.25
CA ARG A 70 2.39 -10.71 34.62
C ARG A 70 3.40 -11.44 35.48
N ALA A 71 3.18 -11.49 36.79
CA ALA A 71 4.07 -12.17 37.74
C ALA A 71 4.27 -13.65 37.41
N ASP A 72 3.30 -14.29 36.74
CA ASP A 72 3.34 -15.72 36.42
C ASP A 72 4.28 -16.09 35.25
N TRP A 73 4.65 -15.13 34.39
CA TRP A 73 5.48 -15.39 33.19
C TRP A 73 6.89 -14.77 33.24
N ASN A 74 7.27 -14.10 34.33
CA ASN A 74 8.59 -13.46 34.52
C ASN A 74 9.01 -12.44 33.42
N VAL A 75 8.09 -11.95 32.59
CA VAL A 75 8.38 -10.95 31.56
C VAL A 75 8.07 -9.56 32.09
N GLY A 76 9.11 -8.76 32.34
CA GLY A 76 8.94 -7.36 32.77
C GLY A 76 8.27 -6.50 31.70
N ALA A 77 7.47 -5.51 32.11
CA ALA A 77 6.67 -4.68 31.21
C ALA A 77 7.50 -3.93 30.12
N ALA A 78 8.75 -3.60 30.42
CA ALA A 78 9.68 -3.03 29.44
C ALA A 78 10.10 -4.04 28.35
N SER A 79 10.36 -5.29 28.73
CA SER A 79 10.78 -6.35 27.80
C SER A 79 9.65 -6.69 26.83
N ASP A 80 8.42 -6.76 27.31
CA ASP A 80 7.27 -7.03 26.47
C ASP A 80 6.99 -5.91 25.47
N GLN A 81 7.06 -4.65 25.91
CA GLN A 81 6.90 -3.49 25.03
C GLN A 81 7.97 -3.48 23.93
N ALA A 82 9.23 -3.78 24.27
CA ALA A 82 10.31 -3.86 23.30
C ALA A 82 10.10 -5.01 22.30
N MET A 83 9.62 -6.18 22.75
CA MET A 83 9.26 -7.29 21.87
C MET A 83 8.10 -6.92 20.94
N ALA A 84 7.07 -6.25 21.45
CA ALA A 84 5.93 -5.77 20.65
C ALA A 84 6.39 -4.78 19.57
N GLY A 85 7.24 -3.81 19.92
CA GLY A 85 7.83 -2.88 18.96
C GLY A 85 8.72 -3.57 17.92
N GLY A 86 9.49 -4.59 18.33
CA GLY A 86 10.28 -5.43 17.44
C GLY A 86 9.44 -6.24 16.45
N LEU A 87 8.35 -6.86 16.92
CA LEU A 87 7.43 -7.61 16.08
C LEU A 87 6.73 -6.70 15.07
N MET A 88 6.28 -5.53 15.51
CA MET A 88 5.71 -4.48 14.65
C MET A 88 6.71 -4.03 13.56
N MET A 89 8.00 -3.92 13.90
CA MET A 89 9.05 -3.60 12.93
C MET A 89 9.27 -4.70 11.89
N LEU A 90 9.29 -5.95 12.33
CA LEU A 90 9.44 -7.10 11.45
C LEU A 90 8.24 -7.23 10.50
N GLU A 91 7.03 -7.27 11.05
CA GLU A 91 5.78 -7.38 10.29
C GLU A 91 5.65 -6.23 9.28
N GLY A 92 5.86 -5.00 9.74
CA GLY A 92 5.82 -3.82 8.87
C GLY A 92 6.85 -3.87 7.73
N SER A 93 8.03 -4.45 7.97
CA SER A 93 9.06 -4.62 6.94
C SER A 93 8.63 -5.64 5.89
N VAL A 94 8.12 -6.81 6.33
CA VAL A 94 7.63 -7.86 5.43
C VAL A 94 6.50 -7.34 4.56
N LEU A 95 5.49 -6.70 5.16
CA LEU A 95 4.37 -6.11 4.42
C LEU A 95 4.83 -5.06 3.41
N THR A 96 5.76 -4.19 3.79
CA THR A 96 6.30 -3.16 2.88
C THR A 96 7.00 -3.80 1.68
N ILE A 97 7.84 -4.81 1.90
CA ILE A 97 8.54 -5.52 0.81
C ILE A 97 7.53 -6.19 -0.11
N CYS A 98 6.54 -6.90 0.44
CA CYS A 98 5.49 -7.54 -0.36
C CYS A 98 4.68 -6.53 -1.19
N LEU A 99 4.29 -5.40 -0.60
CA LEU A 99 3.54 -4.36 -1.30
C LEU A 99 4.36 -3.68 -2.40
N LEU A 100 5.64 -3.40 -2.15
CA LEU A 100 6.53 -2.84 -3.17
C LEU A 100 6.79 -3.83 -4.30
N ALA A 101 7.02 -5.11 -3.99
CA ALA A 101 7.18 -6.16 -4.99
C ALA A 101 5.92 -6.31 -5.85
N TRP A 102 4.74 -6.33 -5.22
CA TRP A 102 3.46 -6.34 -5.92
C TRP A 102 3.28 -5.11 -6.83
N LEU A 103 3.56 -3.90 -6.31
CA LEU A 103 3.43 -2.65 -7.06
C LEU A 103 4.37 -2.63 -8.26
N PHE A 104 5.59 -3.12 -8.09
CA PHE A 104 6.58 -3.24 -9.14
C PHE A 104 6.11 -4.20 -10.24
N LEU A 105 5.72 -5.43 -9.87
CA LEU A 105 5.21 -6.43 -10.83
C LEU A 105 3.98 -5.93 -11.58
N LYS A 106 3.05 -5.29 -10.87
CA LYS A 106 1.86 -4.67 -11.48
C LYS A 106 2.25 -3.60 -12.49
N THR A 107 3.19 -2.72 -12.14
CA THR A 107 3.61 -1.62 -13.01
C THR A 107 4.38 -2.11 -14.22
N ALA A 108 5.23 -3.15 -14.05
CA ALA A 108 5.91 -3.80 -15.15
C ALA A 108 4.91 -4.37 -16.16
N LYS A 109 3.93 -5.17 -15.69
CA LYS A 109 2.87 -5.71 -16.53
C LYS A 109 2.08 -4.62 -17.26
N GLN A 110 1.72 -3.54 -16.57
CA GLN A 110 1.01 -2.41 -17.18
C GLN A 110 1.86 -1.66 -18.22
N THR A 111 3.18 -1.68 -18.09
CA THR A 111 4.09 -1.06 -19.05
C THR A 111 4.18 -1.90 -20.32
N ASP A 112 4.31 -3.21 -20.19
CA ASP A 112 4.34 -4.15 -21.32
C ASP A 112 3.02 -4.09 -22.10
N GLU A 113 1.87 -4.20 -21.42
CA GLU A 113 0.54 -4.10 -22.05
C GLU A 113 0.33 -2.76 -22.77
N ARG A 114 0.83 -1.66 -22.19
CA ARG A 114 0.77 -0.34 -22.83
C ARG A 114 1.62 -0.29 -24.11
N GLN A 115 2.83 -0.84 -24.07
CA GLN A 115 3.72 -0.85 -25.24
C GLN A 115 3.13 -1.69 -26.36
N GLU A 116 2.66 -2.90 -26.05
CA GLU A 116 2.00 -3.79 -27.01
C GLU A 116 0.78 -3.11 -27.66
N LEU A 117 -0.04 -2.41 -26.87
CA LEU A 117 -1.22 -1.72 -27.40
C LEU A 117 -0.88 -0.55 -28.33
N VAL A 118 0.19 0.21 -28.02
CA VAL A 118 0.67 1.31 -28.88
C VAL A 118 1.25 0.76 -30.19
N GLU A 119 2.04 -0.31 -30.12
CA GLU A 119 2.60 -0.98 -31.29
C GLU A 119 1.50 -1.58 -32.17
N PHE A 120 0.50 -2.21 -31.55
CA PHE A 120 -0.67 -2.74 -32.24
C PHE A 120 -1.45 -1.65 -32.97
N ALA A 121 -1.75 -0.54 -32.30
CA ALA A 121 -2.46 0.59 -32.91
C ALA A 121 -1.69 1.15 -34.13
N ARG A 122 -0.36 1.30 -34.00
CA ARG A 122 0.51 1.72 -35.10
C ARG A 122 0.46 0.74 -36.28
N GLY A 123 0.45 -0.56 -36.01
CA GLY A 123 0.33 -1.60 -37.04
C GLY A 123 -1.01 -1.55 -37.80
N GLN A 124 -2.07 -1.06 -37.15
CA GLN A 124 -3.38 -0.84 -37.77
C GLN A 124 -3.53 0.56 -38.42
N GLY A 125 -2.46 1.37 -38.44
CA GLY A 125 -2.50 2.72 -38.99
C GLY A 125 -3.24 3.74 -38.11
N VAL A 126 -3.48 3.43 -36.83
CA VAL A 126 -4.15 4.32 -35.88
C VAL A 126 -3.13 5.00 -34.97
N GLU A 127 -3.13 6.33 -34.94
CA GLU A 127 -2.31 7.08 -33.96
C GLU A 127 -2.95 7.03 -32.57
N LEU A 128 -2.45 6.11 -31.73
CA LEU A 128 -2.80 6.06 -30.31
C LEU A 128 -1.77 6.80 -29.47
N THR A 129 -2.17 7.90 -28.84
CA THR A 129 -1.30 8.61 -27.89
C THR A 129 -0.99 7.72 -26.70
N ASP A 130 0.26 7.79 -26.27
CA ASP A 130 0.80 7.05 -25.13
C ASP A 130 -0.03 7.20 -23.83
N SER A 131 -0.46 8.44 -23.52
CA SER A 131 -1.28 8.71 -22.34
C SER A 131 -2.67 8.07 -22.41
N ARG A 132 -3.23 7.86 -23.61
CA ARG A 132 -4.53 7.19 -23.78
C ARG A 132 -4.38 5.67 -23.59
N ALA A 133 -3.32 5.08 -24.12
CA ALA A 133 -2.97 3.69 -23.87
C ALA A 133 -2.73 3.44 -22.37
N ALA A 134 -1.95 4.30 -21.72
CA ALA A 134 -1.68 4.23 -20.28
C ALA A 134 -2.98 4.26 -19.45
N ARG A 135 -3.93 5.15 -19.76
CA ARG A 135 -5.22 5.22 -19.07
C ARG A 135 -6.08 3.97 -19.30
N ALA A 136 -6.11 3.44 -20.51
CA ALA A 136 -6.88 2.25 -20.83
C ALA A 136 -6.35 1.02 -20.08
N VAL A 137 -5.03 0.81 -20.11
CA VAL A 137 -4.35 -0.28 -19.40
C VAL A 137 -4.49 -0.13 -17.88
N ALA A 138 -4.30 1.08 -17.34
CA ALA A 138 -4.49 1.33 -15.90
C ALA A 138 -5.93 1.06 -15.41
N ALA A 139 -6.92 1.24 -16.29
CA ALA A 139 -8.33 0.95 -16.02
C ALA A 139 -8.72 -0.52 -16.28
N GLY A 140 -7.79 -1.38 -16.71
CA GLY A 140 -8.09 -2.76 -17.10
C GLY A 140 -8.91 -2.88 -18.39
N ARG A 141 -8.93 -1.83 -19.22
CA ARG A 141 -9.68 -1.74 -20.49
C ARG A 141 -8.77 -1.76 -21.72
N GLY A 142 -7.61 -2.41 -21.61
CA GLY A 142 -6.65 -2.56 -22.72
C GLY A 142 -7.25 -3.36 -23.88
N GLU A 143 -7.81 -4.53 -23.59
CA GLU A 143 -8.46 -5.39 -24.60
C GLU A 143 -9.68 -4.72 -25.25
N GLU A 144 -10.53 -4.05 -24.48
CA GLU A 144 -11.68 -3.32 -25.04
C GLU A 144 -11.22 -2.22 -26.01
N LEU A 145 -10.13 -1.52 -25.69
CA LEU A 145 -9.55 -0.53 -26.60
C LEU A 145 -9.01 -1.22 -27.86
N ARG A 146 -8.34 -2.37 -27.71
CA ARG A 146 -7.83 -3.19 -28.82
C ARG A 146 -8.94 -3.62 -29.79
N GLU A 147 -10.06 -4.10 -29.26
CA GLU A 147 -11.25 -4.48 -30.04
C GLU A 147 -11.84 -3.30 -30.80
N ARG A 148 -11.89 -2.11 -30.19
CA ARG A 148 -12.36 -0.88 -30.85
C ARG A 148 -11.45 -0.46 -32.00
N ILE A 149 -10.12 -0.67 -31.88
CA ILE A 149 -9.17 -0.43 -32.98
C ILE A 149 -9.51 -1.36 -34.15
N LEU A 150 -9.71 -2.65 -33.88
CA LEU A 150 -10.06 -3.65 -34.89
C LEU A 150 -11.40 -3.38 -35.57
N ALA A 151 -12.39 -2.92 -34.82
CA ALA A 151 -13.71 -2.59 -35.33
C ALA A 151 -13.74 -1.29 -36.17
N GLY A 152 -12.63 -0.53 -36.24
CA GLY A 152 -12.57 0.75 -36.92
C GLY A 152 -13.44 1.85 -36.29
N SER A 153 -13.92 1.64 -35.05
CA SER A 153 -14.83 2.55 -34.35
C SER A 153 -14.10 3.65 -33.56
N PHE A 154 -12.98 4.14 -34.11
CA PHE A 154 -12.29 5.32 -33.60
C PHE A 154 -13.04 6.60 -34.01
N SER A 155 -14.13 6.90 -33.30
CA SER A 155 -14.74 8.25 -33.27
C SER A 155 -14.54 8.89 -31.91
#